data_AF-A0A957SSQ6-F1
#
_entry.id   AF-A0A957SSQ6-F1
#
_cell.length_a   1.000
_cell.length_b   1.000
_cell.length_c   1.000
_cell.angle_alpha   90.00
_cell.angle_beta   90.00
_cell.angle_gamma   90.00
#
_symmetry.space_group_name_H-M   'P 1'
#
loop_
_entity.id
_entity.type
_entity.pdbx_description
1 polymer ?
#
loop_
_entity_poly.entity_id
_entity_poly.type
_entity_poly.pdbx_seq_one_letter_code
_entity_poly.pdbx_strand_id
1 'polypeptide(L)' 'FRTTGGEDFSAVLARVPGNFFFLGAANAAQGITYPHHNPRFDIDESCLPDGVAILCDAAVRILRGEG' A
#
# COMPACT_ATOMS: atom_id res chain seq x y z
N PHE A 1 11.89 3.12 -1.00
CA PHE A 1 11.41 3.94 0.13
C PHE A 1 11.60 3.15 1.42
N ARG A 2 12.00 3.77 2.53
CA ARG A 2 12.11 3.15 3.86
C ARG A 2 11.59 4.17 4.89
N THR A 3 10.91 3.71 5.93
CA THR A 3 10.32 4.54 6.99
C THR A 3 10.67 3.97 8.37
N THR A 4 10.59 4.80 9.41
CA THR A 4 10.75 4.41 10.81
C THR A 4 9.41 4.08 11.50
N GLY A 5 8.29 4.13 10.77
CA GLY A 5 6.98 3.70 11.28
C GLY A 5 6.92 2.20 11.54
N GLY A 6 6.26 1.80 12.64
CA GLY A 6 5.98 0.40 12.95
C GLY A 6 4.65 -0.05 12.37
N GLU A 7 4.60 -1.28 11.85
CA GLU A 7 3.42 -1.91 11.25
C GLU A 7 3.31 -3.35 11.76
N ASP A 8 2.14 -3.74 12.26
CA ASP A 8 1.93 -5.03 12.92
C ASP A 8 1.83 -6.20 11.92
N PHE A 9 1.61 -5.90 10.63
CA PHE A 9 1.71 -6.88 9.54
C PHE A 9 3.08 -7.57 9.48
N SER A 10 4.13 -6.96 10.05
CA SER A 10 5.43 -7.59 10.26
C SER A 10 5.35 -8.92 11.03
N ALA A 11 4.41 -9.05 11.98
CA ALA A 11 4.20 -10.29 12.73
C ALA A 11 3.59 -11.41 11.87
N VAL A 12 2.83 -11.06 10.81
CA VAL A 12 2.32 -12.02 9.82
C VAL A 12 3.47 -12.47 8.91
N LEU A 13 4.24 -11.53 8.37
CA LEU A 13 5.39 -11.81 7.50
C LEU A 13 6.52 -12.58 8.20
N ALA A 14 6.58 -12.53 9.53
CA ALA A 14 7.49 -13.35 10.32
C ALA A 14 7.13 -14.85 10.32
N ARG A 15 5.88 -15.22 9.96
CA ARG A 15 5.37 -16.59 10.04
C ARG A 15 5.13 -17.24 8.68
N VAL A 16 4.78 -16.45 7.66
CA VAL A 16 4.50 -16.94 6.32
C VAL A 16 5.17 -16.06 5.27
N PRO A 17 5.58 -16.62 4.12
CA PRO A 17 6.00 -15.81 2.99
C PRO A 17 4.89 -14.84 2.59
N GLY A 18 5.25 -13.58 2.40
CA GLY A 18 4.32 -12.56 1.99
C GLY A 18 5.04 -11.29 1.59
N ASN A 19 4.28 -10.30 1.16
CA ASN A 19 4.81 -9.02 0.71
C ASN A 19 3.99 -7.86 1.28
N PHE A 20 4.66 -6.76 1.57
CA PHE A 20 4.03 -5.50 1.96
C PHE A 20 4.57 -4.39 1.06
N PHE A 21 3.69 -3.53 0.57
CA PHE A 21 4.06 -2.47 -0.37
C PHE A 21 3.33 -1.17 -0.05
N PHE A 22 3.87 -0.07 -0.55
CA PHE A 22 3.23 1.25 -0.46
C PHE A 22 2.53 1.57 -1.78
N LEU A 23 1.28 2.02 -1.69
CA LEU A 23 0.55 2.64 -2.79
C LEU A 23 0.67 4.16 -2.66
N GLY A 24 1.12 4.83 -3.72
CA GLY A 24 1.22 6.29 -3.72
C GLY A 24 -0.16 6.92 -3.80
N ALA A 25 -0.50 7.76 -2.82
CA ALA A 25 -1.78 8.45 -2.74
C ALA A 25 -1.65 9.98 -2.55
N ALA A 26 -0.42 10.52 -2.61
CA ALA A 26 -0.18 11.94 -2.49
C ALA A 26 -0.35 12.65 -3.83
N ASN A 27 -0.98 13.82 -3.83
CA ASN A 27 -1.18 14.65 -5.00
C ASN A 27 -0.87 16.12 -4.69
N ALA A 28 0.32 16.58 -5.09
CA ALA A 28 0.76 17.96 -4.86
C ALA A 28 -0.09 19.00 -5.63
N ALA A 29 -0.65 18.65 -6.79
CA ALA A 29 -1.50 19.56 -7.55
C ALA A 29 -2.85 19.82 -6.87
N GLN A 30 -3.33 18.86 -6.07
CA GLN A 30 -4.54 18.99 -5.26
C GLN A 30 -4.27 19.39 -3.80
N GLY A 31 -3.00 19.61 -3.43
CA GLY A 31 -2.61 19.94 -2.05
C GLY A 31 -2.61 18.76 -1.07
N ILE A 32 -2.83 17.54 -1.56
CA ILE A 32 -2.87 16.29 -0.79
C ILE A 32 -1.44 15.84 -0.48
N THR A 33 -0.86 16.41 0.57
CA THR A 33 0.57 16.25 0.90
C THR A 33 0.84 16.00 2.38
N TYR A 34 -0.20 16.04 3.23
CA TYR A 34 -0.05 15.81 4.67
C TYR A 34 0.18 14.32 4.98
N PRO A 35 1.10 13.99 5.90
CA PRO A 35 1.41 12.61 6.24
C PRO A 35 0.28 11.95 7.03
N HIS A 36 0.32 10.61 7.12
CA HIS A 36 -0.47 9.85 8.08
C HIS A 36 -0.34 10.44 9.50
N HIS A 37 -1.41 10.37 10.29
CA HIS A 37 -1.55 10.95 11.64
C HIS A 37 -1.61 12.50 11.72
N ASN A 38 -1.66 13.21 10.60
CA ASN A 38 -1.96 14.64 10.61
C ASN A 38 -3.48 14.90 10.58
N PRO A 39 -4.04 15.91 11.29
CA PRO A 39 -5.47 16.26 11.21
C PRO A 39 -5.97 16.68 9.82
N ARG A 40 -5.05 17.07 8.93
CA ARG A 40 -5.33 17.42 7.53
C ARG A 40 -4.95 16.31 6.55
N PHE A 41 -4.72 15.10 7.06
CA PHE A 41 -4.47 13.93 6.22
C PHE A 41 -5.63 13.73 5.25
N ASP A 42 -5.29 13.44 4.01
CA ASP A 42 -6.21 13.13 2.92
C ASP A 42 -5.48 12.26 1.88
N ILE A 43 -6.22 11.69 0.93
CA ILE A 43 -5.68 10.84 -0.13
C ILE A 43 -6.28 11.19 -1.49
N ASP A 44 -5.50 11.03 -2.55
CA ASP A 44 -6.03 11.04 -3.91
C ASP A 44 -6.70 9.69 -4.21
N GLU A 45 -8.04 9.65 -4.12
CA GLU A 45 -8.83 8.43 -4.33
C GLU A 45 -8.69 7.83 -5.75
N SER A 46 -8.12 8.57 -6.71
CA SER A 46 -7.81 8.01 -8.03
C SER A 46 -6.78 6.88 -7.98
N CYS A 47 -6.03 6.70 -6.88
CA CYS A 47 -5.12 5.57 -6.70
C CYS A 47 -5.82 4.27 -6.31
N LEU A 48 -7.09 4.32 -5.84
CA LEU A 48 -7.79 3.14 -5.33
C LEU A 48 -7.96 2.02 -6.37
N PRO A 49 -8.32 2.31 -7.64
CA PRO A 49 -8.37 1.29 -8.69
C PRO A 49 -7.02 0.59 -8.92
N ASP A 50 -5.91 1.31 -8.86
CA ASP A 50 -4.56 0.72 -9.00
C ASP A 50 -4.26 -0.24 -7.85
N GLY A 51 -4.60 0.16 -6.61
CA GLY A 51 -4.46 -0.69 -5.43
C GLY A 51 -5.24 -2.01 -5.56
N VAL A 52 -6.50 -1.94 -6.02
CA VAL A 52 -7.32 -3.13 -6.25
C VAL A 52 -6.72 -4.00 -7.36
N ALA A 53 -6.32 -3.39 -8.48
CA ALA A 53 -5.73 -4.11 -9.60
C ALA A 53 -4.45 -4.86 -9.19
N ILE A 54 -3.57 -4.22 -8.43
CA ILE A 54 -2.33 -4.85 -7.91
C ILE A 54 -2.66 -6.04 -7.02
N LEU A 55 -3.58 -5.89 -6.06
CA LEU A 55 -3.95 -6.99 -5.15
C LEU A 55 -4.60 -8.16 -5.89
N CYS A 56 -5.50 -7.89 -6.83
CA CYS A 56 -6.16 -8.92 -7.63
C CYS A 56 -5.17 -9.64 -8.55
N ASP A 57 -4.32 -8.91 -9.26
CA ASP A 57 -3.31 -9.50 -10.16
C ASP A 57 -2.31 -10.36 -9.37
N ALA A 58 -1.83 -9.86 -8.22
CA ALA A 58 -0.96 -10.64 -7.34
C ALA A 58 -1.60 -11.94 -6.88
N ALA A 59 -2.87 -11.90 -6.44
CA ALA A 59 -3.59 -13.10 -6.04
C ALA A 59 -3.73 -14.10 -7.21
N VAL A 60 -4.09 -13.62 -8.40
CA VAL A 60 -4.23 -14.48 -9.59
C VAL A 60 -2.91 -15.13 -9.96
N ARG A 61 -1.81 -14.37 -10.01
CA ARG A 61 -0.47 -14.90 -10.34
C ARG A 61 0.00 -15.93 -9.33
N ILE A 62 -0.18 -15.66 -8.03
CA ILE A 62 0.19 -16.61 -6.97
C ILE A 62 -0.60 -17.92 -7.13
N LEU A 63 -1.91 -17.84 -7.37
CA LEU A 63 -2.75 -19.03 -7.58
C LEU A 63 -2.41 -19.81 -8.86
N ARG A 64 -1.80 -19.15 -9.86
CA ARG A 64 -1.30 -19.78 -11.08
C ARG A 64 0.13 -20.32 -10.96
N GLY A 65 0.82 -20.07 -9.85
CA GLY A 65 2.23 -20.44 -9.67
C GLY A 65 3.21 -19.53 -10.42
N GLU A 66 2.79 -18.31 -10.74
CA GLU A 66 3.58 -17.27 -11.41
C GLU A 66 4.21 -16.27 -10.42
N GLY A 67 4.14 -16.58 -9.12
CA GLY A 67 4.65 -15.78 -8.01
C GLY A 67 6.02 -16.23 -7.52
#